data_AF-A0A179T1Z6-F1
#
_entry.id   AF-A0A179T1Z6-F1
#
_cell.length_a   1.000
_cell.length_b   1.000
_cell.length_c   1.000
_cell.angle_alpha   90.00
_cell.angle_beta   90.00
_cell.angle_gamma   90.00
#
_symmetry.space_group_name_H-M   'P 1'
#
loop_
_entity.id
_entity.type
_entity.pdbx_description
1 polymer ?
#
loop_
_entity_poly.entity_id
_entity_poly.type
_entity_poly.pdbx_seq_one_letter_code
_entity_poly.pdbx_strand_id
1 'polypeptide(L)'
;MKVVKDEYLISRETQLIYSVYDECGNENTIVLEQYRKLRVLKSVKQLLEDNCEFHGCTLEGKFGAARTVLKGKRMLPLCLSATFRICLFPTHSAEKSECMWISVNHIL
;
A
#
# COMPACT_ATOMS: atom_id res chain seq x y z
N MET A 1 18.58 -1.99 -7.69
CA MET A 1 17.21 -1.56 -7.35
C MET A 1 16.59 -0.97 -8.61
N LYS A 2 15.47 -1.50 -9.10
CA LYS A 2 14.82 -0.99 -10.32
C LYS A 2 13.93 0.21 -9.95
N VAL A 3 14.07 1.31 -10.69
CA VAL A 3 13.21 2.49 -10.55
C VAL A 3 12.03 2.37 -11.50
N VAL A 4 10.82 2.59 -10.99
CA VAL A 4 9.58 2.61 -11.74
C VAL A 4 9.08 4.05 -11.73
N LYS A 5 9.03 4.67 -12.91
CA LYS A 5 8.53 6.05 -13.08
C LYS A 5 7.02 6.09 -13.28
N ASP A 6 6.45 5.02 -13.82
CA ASP A 6 5.04 4.92 -14.16
C ASP A 6 4.23 4.27 -13.02
N GLU A 7 3.05 3.76 -13.34
CA GLU A 7 2.16 3.09 -12.41
C GLU A 7 2.72 1.75 -11.90
N TYR A 8 2.55 1.51 -10.61
CA TYR A 8 2.81 0.22 -9.99
C TYR A 8 1.49 -0.39 -9.50
N LEU A 9 1.16 -1.58 -10.00
CA LEU A 9 0.00 -2.34 -9.54
C LEU A 9 0.41 -3.31 -8.43
N ILE A 10 -0.17 -3.12 -7.24
CA ILE A 10 -0.02 -4.02 -6.11
C ILE A 10 -0.62 -5.36 -6.49
N SER A 11 0.19 -6.40 -6.39
CA SER A 11 -0.13 -7.75 -6.80
C SER A 11 0.08 -8.73 -5.64
N ARG A 12 -0.20 -10.02 -5.88
CA ARG A 12 0.13 -11.07 -4.90
C ARG A 12 1.63 -11.24 -4.68
N GLU A 13 2.48 -10.76 -5.58
CA GLU A 13 3.94 -10.81 -5.39
C GLU A 13 4.43 -9.72 -4.43
N THR A 14 3.61 -8.69 -4.19
CA THR A 14 3.93 -7.60 -3.27
C THR A 14 3.92 -8.11 -1.84
N GLN A 15 5.02 -7.89 -1.12
CA GLN A 15 5.23 -8.33 0.26
C GLN A 15 5.16 -7.15 1.24
N LEU A 16 5.87 -6.06 0.91
CA LEU A 16 6.02 -4.89 1.77
C LEU A 16 6.03 -3.61 0.94
N ILE A 17 5.40 -2.57 1.44
CA ILE A 17 5.41 -1.22 0.87
C ILE A 17 5.76 -0.23 1.98
N TYR A 18 6.73 0.67 1.74
CA TYR A 18 7.11 1.68 2.72
C TYR A 18 7.72 2.93 2.09
N SER A 19 7.63 4.06 2.78
CA SER A 19 8.13 5.35 2.32
C SER A 19 9.66 5.46 2.46
N VAL A 20 10.29 6.13 1.49
CA VAL A 20 11.68 6.60 1.55
C VAL A 20 11.76 8.01 0.97
N TYR A 21 12.66 8.83 1.50
CA TYR A 21 12.83 10.21 1.05
C TYR A 21 14.13 10.35 0.27
N ASP A 22 14.11 11.14 -0.81
CA ASP A 22 15.33 11.52 -1.50
C ASP A 22 16.05 12.68 -0.81
N GLU A 23 17.21 13.07 -1.34
CA GLU A 23 18.03 14.16 -0.79
C GLU A 23 17.31 15.53 -0.83
N CYS A 24 16.30 15.67 -1.68
CA CYS A 24 15.47 16.87 -1.79
C CYS A 24 14.23 16.81 -0.89
N GLY A 25 14.03 15.72 -0.14
CA GLY A 25 12.86 15.51 0.72
C GLY A 25 11.60 15.04 -0.02
N ASN A 26 11.67 14.63 -1.29
CA ASN A 26 10.52 14.07 -1.98
C ASN A 26 10.28 12.63 -1.52
N GLU A 27 9.03 12.35 -1.15
CA GLU A 27 8.60 11.01 -0.77
C GLU A 27 8.52 10.10 -2.01
N ASN A 28 9.17 8.95 -1.91
CA ASN A 28 9.10 7.86 -2.86
C ASN A 28 8.70 6.59 -2.12
N THR A 29 8.24 5.59 -2.85
CA THR A 29 7.81 4.32 -2.27
C THR A 29 8.79 3.22 -2.63
N ILE A 30 9.20 2.44 -1.65
CA ILE A 30 9.85 1.16 -1.88
C ILE A 30 8.79 0.06 -1.84
N VAL A 31 8.83 -0.80 -2.85
CA VAL A 31 8.06 -2.03 -2.88
C VAL A 31 9.00 -3.23 -2.88
N LEU A 32 8.81 -4.11 -1.90
CA LEU A 32 9.44 -5.43 -1.88
C LEU A 32 8.47 -6.44 -2.47
N GLU A 33 8.95 -7.15 -3.47
CA GLU A 33 8.34 -8.35 -3.99
C GLU A 33 9.27 -9.55 -3.72
N GLN A 34 8.74 -10.76 -3.88
CA GLN A 34 9.44 -12.01 -3.58
C GLN A 34 10.88 -12.09 -4.13
N TYR A 35 11.14 -11.56 -5.34
CA TYR A 35 12.44 -11.66 -6.00
C TYR A 35 13.06 -10.32 -6.39
N ARG A 36 12.40 -9.20 -6.07
CA ARG A 36 12.90 -7.89 -6.48
C ARG A 36 12.47 -6.76 -5.54
N LYS A 37 13.29 -5.72 -5.55
CA LYS A 37 13.06 -4.45 -4.86
C LYS A 37 12.90 -3.34 -5.89
N LEU A 38 11.76 -2.65 -5.81
CA LEU A 38 11.39 -1.56 -6.70
C LEU A 38 11.35 -0.25 -5.93
N ARG A 39 11.68 0.85 -6.60
CA ARG A 39 11.43 2.21 -6.14
C ARG A 39 10.44 2.87 -7.06
N VAL A 40 9.27 3.24 -6.55
CA VAL A 40 8.22 3.97 -7.27
C VAL A 40 8.34 5.45 -6.92
N LEU A 41 8.35 6.32 -7.92
CA LEU A 41 8.48 7.78 -7.72
C LEU A 41 7.14 8.46 -7.35
N LYS A 42 6.45 7.88 -6.38
CA LYS A 42 5.18 8.34 -5.81
C LYS A 42 5.20 8.14 -4.29
N SER A 43 4.45 8.95 -3.55
CA SER A 43 4.24 8.71 -2.12
C SER A 43 3.47 7.41 -1.90
N VAL A 44 3.57 6.84 -0.70
CA VAL A 44 2.82 5.61 -0.38
C VAL A 44 1.32 5.88 -0.53
N LYS A 45 0.86 7.05 -0.07
CA LYS A 45 -0.54 7.45 -0.20
C LYS A 45 -1.00 7.47 -1.66
N GLN A 46 -0.26 8.14 -2.55
CA GLN A 46 -0.58 8.20 -3.98
C GLN A 46 -0.60 6.79 -4.61
N LEU A 47 0.40 5.96 -4.29
CA LEU A 47 0.44 4.58 -4.80
C LEU A 47 -0.79 3.78 -4.35
N LEU A 48 -1.25 3.92 -3.10
CA LEU A 48 -2.45 3.25 -2.61
C LEU A 48 -3.74 3.81 -3.24
N GLU A 49 -3.80 5.11 -3.48
CA GLU A 49 -4.92 5.77 -4.18
C GLU A 49 -5.03 5.27 -5.63
N ASP A 50 -3.94 5.30 -6.40
CA ASP A 50 -3.88 4.78 -7.78
C ASP A 50 -4.36 3.32 -7.86
N ASN A 51 -3.95 2.49 -6.90
CA ASN A 51 -4.35 1.09 -6.85
C ASN A 51 -5.83 0.89 -6.49
N CYS A 52 -6.39 1.77 -5.64
CA CYS A 52 -7.82 1.76 -5.40
C CYS A 52 -8.58 2.15 -6.68
N GLU A 53 -8.13 3.19 -7.38
CA GLU A 53 -8.76 3.67 -8.61
C GLU A 53 -8.73 2.61 -9.70
N PHE A 54 -7.60 1.92 -9.88
CA PHE A 54 -7.47 0.77 -10.77
C PHE A 54 -8.50 -0.34 -10.46
N HIS A 55 -8.84 -0.53 -9.19
CA HIS A 55 -9.86 -1.48 -8.74
C HIS A 55 -11.29 -0.90 -8.71
N GLY A 56 -11.51 0.28 -9.28
CA GLY A 56 -12.83 0.92 -9.40
C GLY A 56 -13.37 1.49 -8.09
N CYS A 57 -12.49 1.97 -7.21
CA CYS A 57 -12.88 2.52 -5.90
C CYS A 57 -11.92 3.63 -5.45
N THR A 58 -12.24 4.28 -4.32
CA THR A 58 -11.34 5.26 -3.70
C THR A 58 -10.71 4.70 -2.43
N LEU A 59 -9.52 5.19 -2.07
CA LEU A 59 -8.85 4.83 -0.82
C LEU A 59 -9.73 5.16 0.40
N GLU A 60 -10.39 6.32 0.38
CA GLU A 60 -11.34 6.72 1.41
C GLU A 60 -12.52 5.76 1.51
N GLY A 61 -13.11 5.36 0.37
CA GLY A 61 -14.22 4.42 0.32
C GLY A 61 -13.85 3.06 0.91
N LYS A 62 -12.65 2.57 0.62
CA LYS A 62 -12.11 1.34 1.21
C LYS A 62 -11.98 1.44 2.72
N PHE A 63 -11.42 2.53 3.24
CA PHE A 63 -11.34 2.74 4.69
C PHE A 63 -12.71 2.96 5.33
N GLY A 64 -13.66 3.59 4.64
CA GLY A 64 -15.04 3.76 5.09
C GLY A 64 -15.75 2.41 5.28
N ALA A 65 -15.62 1.52 4.30
CA ALA A 65 -16.11 0.16 4.40
C ALA A 65 -15.43 -0.61 5.54
N ALA A 66 -14.10 -0.53 5.65
CA ALA A 66 -13.34 -1.18 6.72
C ALA A 66 -13.76 -0.69 8.12
N ARG A 67 -13.98 0.63 8.31
CA ARG A 67 -14.50 1.21 9.56
C ARG A 67 -15.86 0.64 9.95
N THR A 68 -16.72 0.44 8.96
CA THR A 68 -18.09 -0.07 9.18
C THR A 68 -18.07 -1.52 9.63
N VAL A 69 -17.19 -2.33 9.04
CA VAL A 69 -17.04 -3.76 9.35
C VAL A 69 -16.25 -3.98 10.63
N LEU A 70 -15.12 -3.29 10.80
CA LEU A 70 -14.17 -3.44 11.90
C LEU A 70 -14.39 -2.37 12.99
N LYS A 71 -15.63 -2.26 13.47
CA LYS A 71 -16.07 -1.21 14.40
C LYS A 71 -15.10 -1.01 15.57
N GLY A 72 -14.70 0.25 15.79
CA GLY A 72 -13.83 0.63 16.91
C GLY A 72 -12.36 0.21 16.77
N LYS A 73 -11.95 -0.38 15.63
CA LYS A 73 -10.55 -0.73 15.38
C LYS A 73 -9.79 0.45 14.76
N ARG A 74 -8.54 0.61 15.18
CA ARG A 74 -7.55 1.49 14.56
C ARG A 74 -6.68 0.68 13.59
N MET A 75 -5.85 1.37 12.80
CA MET A 75 -4.89 0.72 11.89
C MET A 75 -5.58 -0.28 10.94
N LEU A 76 -6.57 0.24 10.21
CA LEU A 76 -7.43 -0.59 9.39
C LEU A 76 -6.67 -1.17 8.20
N PRO A 77 -6.90 -2.44 7.84
CA PRO A 77 -6.35 -3.00 6.63
C PRO A 77 -6.94 -2.34 5.39
N LEU A 78 -6.16 -2.35 4.31
CA LEU A 78 -6.58 -1.95 2.98
C LEU A 78 -6.83 -3.20 2.13
N CYS A 79 -8.10 -3.56 1.96
CA CYS A 79 -8.51 -4.67 1.09
C CYS A 79 -8.70 -4.19 -0.35
N LEU A 80 -7.65 -4.24 -1.17
CA LEU A 80 -7.70 -3.79 -2.58
C LEU A 80 -8.62 -4.67 -3.43
N SER A 81 -8.45 -5.99 -3.37
CA SER A 81 -9.25 -6.94 -4.15
C SER A 81 -9.56 -8.21 -3.38
N ALA A 82 -10.85 -8.52 -3.23
CA ALA A 82 -11.28 -9.80 -2.66
C ALA A 82 -11.00 -10.96 -3.65
N THR A 83 -11.28 -10.75 -4.94
CA THR A 83 -11.04 -11.73 -6.01
C THR A 83 -9.57 -12.15 -6.07
N PHE A 84 -8.66 -11.18 -6.02
CA PHE A 84 -7.23 -11.46 -6.04
C PHE A 84 -6.63 -11.67 -4.65
N ARG A 85 -7.44 -11.65 -3.58
CA ARG A 85 -6.99 -11.74 -2.19
C ARG A 85 -5.86 -10.76 -1.86
N ILE A 86 -5.95 -9.53 -2.37
CA ILE A 86 -4.95 -8.49 -2.11
C ILE A 86 -5.46 -7.64 -0.94
N CYS A 87 -4.80 -7.80 0.20
CA CYS A 87 -5.07 -7.07 1.42
C CYS A 87 -3.73 -6.69 2.06
N LEU A 88 -3.64 -5.43 2.51
CA LEU A 88 -2.46 -4.88 3.17
C LEU A 88 -2.81 -4.47 4.60
N PHE A 89 -1.91 -4.73 5.54
CA PHE A 89 -2.02 -4.28 6.93
C PHE A 89 -1.00 -3.19 7.22
N PRO A 90 -1.42 -2.07 7.83
CA PRO A 90 -0.49 -1.04 8.23
C PRO A 90 0.23 -1.43 9.54
N THR A 91 1.51 -1.09 9.67
CA THR A 91 2.28 -1.31 10.90
C THR A 91 2.09 -0.20 11.93
N HIS A 92 1.68 0.98 11.48
CA HIS A 92 1.39 2.16 12.30
C HIS A 92 0.09 2.83 11.83
N SER A 93 -0.23 4.01 12.34
CA SER A 93 -1.28 4.83 11.71
C SER A 93 -0.90 5.13 10.26
N ALA A 94 -1.84 5.00 9.32
CA ALA A 94 -1.63 5.26 7.89
C ALA A 94 -1.13 6.68 7.58
N GLU A 95 -1.30 7.61 8.52
CA GLU A 95 -0.84 9.01 8.41
C GLU A 95 0.63 9.20 8.84
N LYS A 96 1.25 8.21 9.48
CA LYS A 96 2.65 8.29 9.90
C LYS A 96 3.58 7.90 8.74
N SER A 97 4.66 8.65 8.56
CA SER A 97 5.72 8.34 7.58
C SER A 97 6.43 6.99 7.85
N GLU A 98 6.44 6.56 9.12
CA GLU A 98 6.97 5.26 9.57
C GLU A 98 6.01 4.09 9.25
N CYS A 99 4.82 4.37 8.72
CA CYS A 99 3.85 3.34 8.41
C CYS A 99 4.31 2.51 7.21
N MET A 100 4.47 1.21 7.43
CA MET A 100 4.68 0.24 6.37
C MET A 100 3.38 -0.52 6.13
N TRP A 101 3.22 -1.04 4.92
CA TRP A 101 2.08 -1.86 4.53
C TRP A 101 2.56 -3.25 4.18
N ILE A 102 2.10 -4.23 4.95
CA ILE A 102 2.50 -5.63 4.79
C ILE A 102 1.37 -6.39 4.12
N SER A 103 1.70 -7.16 3.09
CA SER A 103 0.74 -8.00 2.38
C SER A 103 0.40 -9.25 3.19
N VAL A 104 -0.90 -9.50 3.37
CA VAL A 104 -1.41 -10.67 4.11
C VAL A 104 -0.90 -11.98 3.57
N ASN A 105 -0.80 -12.08 2.24
CA ASN A 105 -0.41 -13.31 1.54
C ASN A 105 1.02 -13.77 1.84
N HIS A 106 1.83 -12.93 2.52
CA HIS A 106 3.23 -13.24 2.85
C HIS A 106 3.48 -13.34 4.35
N ILE A 107 2.43 -13.30 5.18
CA ILE A 107 2.52 -13.44 6.63
C ILE A 107 1.89 -14.76 7.11
N LEU A 108 0.82 -15.21 6.44
CA LEU A 108 0.02 -16.38 6.82
C LEU A 108 0.49 -17.67 6.15
#